data_AF-A0A0K2Y3B9-F1
#
_entry.id   AF-A0A0K2Y3B9-F1
#
_cell.length_a   1.000
_cell.length_b   1.000
_cell.length_c   1.000
_cell.angle_alpha   90.00
_cell.angle_beta   90.00
_cell.angle_gamma   90.00
#
_symmetry.space_group_name_H-M   'P 1'
#
loop_
_entity.id
_entity.type
_entity.pdbx_description
1 polymer ?
#
loop_
_entity_poly.entity_id
_entity_poly.type
_entity_poly.pdbx_seq_one_letter_code
_entity_poly.pdbx_strand_id
1 'polypeptide(L)' 'VRLWLVPLLLLLNACSPQVVYQKVYLPTKCQVVKATRPSKDLDTLEYLQELLIYIEILEKDLEHCTQEQPKEQPK' A
#
# COMPACT_ATOMS: atom_id res chain seq x y z
N VAL A 1 -11.73 -35.67 -31.87
CA VAL A 1 -11.28 -35.49 -30.46
C VAL A 1 -10.22 -34.40 -30.32
N ARG A 2 -9.11 -34.44 -31.08
CA ARG A 2 -8.02 -33.44 -31.00
C ARG A 2 -8.41 -31.99 -31.34
N LEU A 3 -9.39 -31.77 -32.22
CA LEU A 3 -9.76 -30.42 -32.69
C LEU A 3 -10.53 -29.57 -31.66
N TRP A 4 -11.18 -30.20 -30.67
CA TRP A 4 -11.99 -29.52 -29.65
C TRP A 4 -11.21 -29.17 -28.37
N LEU A 5 -9.98 -29.67 -28.26
CA LEU A 5 -9.12 -29.47 -27.08
C LEU A 5 -8.55 -28.05 -27.02
N VAL A 6 -8.30 -27.44 -28.18
CA VAL A 6 -7.74 -26.09 -28.30
C VAL A 6 -8.70 -25.01 -27.81
N PRO A 7 -9.98 -24.94 -28.26
CA PRO A 7 -10.91 -23.94 -27.75
C PRO A 7 -11.23 -24.13 -26.25
N LEU A 8 -11.26 -25.38 -25.77
CA LEU A 8 -11.47 -25.68 -24.35
C LEU A 8 -10.33 -25.13 -23.47
N LEU A 9 -9.08 -25.18 -23.96
CA LEU A 9 -7.92 -24.68 -23.23
C LEU A 9 -7.84 -23.15 -23.19
N LEU A 10 -8.31 -22.47 -24.25
CA LEU A 10 -8.40 -21.00 -24.27
C LEU A 10 -9.45 -20.46 -23.30
N LEU A 11 -10.60 -21.15 -23.18
CA LEU A 11 -11.67 -20.77 -22.26
C LEU A 11 -11.22 -20.78 -20.79
N LEU A 12 -10.29 -21.69 -20.43
CA LEU A 12 -9.75 -21.82 -19.08
C LEU A 12 -8.76 -20.71 -18.70
N ASN A 13 -8.09 -20.07 -19.67
CA ASN A 13 -7.11 -19.00 -19.43
C ASN A 13 -7.71 -17.59 -19.51
N ALA A 14 -8.91 -17.44 -20.10
CA ALA A 14 -9.57 -16.15 -20.28
C ALA A 14 -10.25 -15.60 -19.00
N CYS A 15 -10.46 -16.45 -17.98
CA CYS A 15 -11.05 -16.05 -16.71
C CYS A 15 -9.96 -15.86 -15.64
N SER A 16 -9.10 -14.87 -15.83
CA SER A 16 -8.13 -14.45 -14.82
C SER A 16 -8.64 -13.17 -14.16
N PRO A 17 -8.82 -13.13 -12.83
CA PRO A 17 -9.23 -11.92 -12.14
C PRO A 17 -8.14 -10.85 -12.29
N GLN A 18 -8.47 -9.76 -12.95
CA GLN A 18 -7.56 -8.61 -13.08
C GLN A 18 -7.50 -7.88 -11.73
N VAL A 19 -6.31 -7.85 -11.11
CA VAL A 19 -6.09 -7.10 -9.87
C VAL A 19 -6.00 -5.61 -10.22
N VAL A 20 -7.04 -4.85 -9.87
CA VAL A 20 -7.07 -3.40 -10.02
C VAL A 20 -6.64 -2.76 -8.70
N TYR A 21 -5.40 -2.26 -8.65
CA TYR A 21 -4.91 -1.51 -7.50
C TYR A 21 -5.49 -0.10 -7.51
N GLN A 22 -6.44 0.16 -6.62
CA GLN A 22 -6.89 1.53 -6.36
C GLN A 22 -5.95 2.21 -5.37
N LYS A 23 -5.47 3.40 -5.74
CA LYS A 23 -4.80 4.29 -4.78
C LYS A 23 -5.86 4.87 -3.86
N VAL A 24 -6.12 4.18 -2.75
CA VAL A 24 -6.95 4.72 -1.68
C VAL A 24 -6.11 5.67 -0.83
N TYR A 25 -6.55 6.92 -0.71
CA TYR A 25 -6.03 7.82 0.31
C TYR A 25 -6.51 7.32 1.68
N LEU A 26 -5.63 7.32 2.69
CA LEU A 26 -6.06 6.99 4.05
C LEU A 26 -7.19 7.98 4.45
N PRO A 27 -8.37 7.50 4.87
CA PRO A 27 -9.57 8.33 5.02
C PRO A 27 -9.58 9.18 6.30
N THR A 28 -8.44 9.42 6.93
CA THR A 28 -8.33 10.18 8.17
C THR A 28 -7.80 11.58 7.89
N LYS A 29 -8.49 12.60 8.44
CA LYS A 29 -7.97 13.96 8.53
C LYS A 29 -6.88 13.99 9.60
N CYS A 30 -5.79 13.27 9.38
CA CYS A 30 -4.70 13.19 10.34
C CYS A 30 -3.76 14.37 10.12
N GLN A 31 -3.56 15.18 11.15
CA GLN A 31 -2.67 16.35 11.12
C GLN A 31 -1.25 15.92 11.52
N VAL A 32 -0.69 14.97 10.78
CA VAL A 32 0.70 14.51 10.94
C VAL A 32 1.56 15.04 9.81
N VAL A 33 2.78 15.46 10.14
CA VAL A 33 3.76 15.91 9.14
C VAL A 33 4.26 14.68 8.40
N LYS A 34 4.11 14.68 7.08
CA LYS A 34 4.58 13.57 6.25
C LYS A 34 6.09 13.39 6.41
N ALA A 35 6.51 12.24 6.94
CA ALA A 35 7.91 11.87 7.01
C ALA A 35 8.54 11.79 5.61
N THR A 36 9.79 12.23 5.50
CA THR A 36 10.54 12.15 4.23
C THR A 36 11.01 10.73 4.02
N ARG A 37 10.73 10.17 2.85
CA ARG A 37 11.17 8.82 2.51
C ARG A 37 12.69 8.80 2.33
N PRO A 38 13.41 7.81 2.88
CA PRO A 38 14.84 7.66 2.65
C PRO A 38 15.16 7.47 1.17
N SER A 39 16.31 8.00 0.75
CA SER A 39 16.75 7.91 -0.65
C SER A 39 17.17 6.48 -0.97
N LYS A 40 16.88 6.00 -2.18
CA LYS A 40 17.33 4.66 -2.62
C LYS A 40 18.80 4.61 -3.00
N ASP A 41 19.48 5.75 -2.99
CA ASP A 41 20.86 5.90 -3.46
C ASP A 41 21.89 5.67 -2.34
N LEU A 42 21.43 5.35 -1.12
CA LEU A 42 22.28 5.00 0.02
C LEU A 42 22.84 3.57 -0.08
N ASP A 43 23.94 3.32 0.63
CA ASP A 43 24.47 1.96 0.77
C ASP A 43 23.42 1.04 1.39
N THR A 44 23.46 -0.25 1.02
CA THR A 44 22.36 -1.20 1.32
C THR A 44 22.05 -1.30 2.82
N LEU A 45 23.08 -1.29 3.68
CA LEU A 45 22.91 -1.40 5.12
C LEU A 45 22.33 -0.11 5.72
N GLU A 46 22.84 1.04 5.27
CA GLU A 46 22.40 2.37 5.72
C GLU A 46 20.95 2.64 5.30
N TYR A 47 20.60 2.27 4.05
CA TYR A 47 19.22 2.35 3.55
C TYR A 47 18.26 1.50 4.39
N LEU A 48 18.67 0.28 4.77
CA LEU A 48 17.86 -0.59 5.63
C LEU A 48 17.60 0.03 7.00
N GLN A 49 18.61 0.65 7.60
CA GLN A 49 18.46 1.34 8.88
C GLN A 49 17.52 2.54 8.77
N GLU A 50 17.71 3.42 7.79
CA GLU A 50 16.80 4.56 7.59
C GLU A 50 15.38 4.13 7.26
N LEU A 51 15.23 3.03 6.51
CA LEU A 51 13.92 2.48 6.17
C LEU A 51 13.19 1.92 7.39
N LEU A 52 13.90 1.24 8.30
CA LEU A 52 13.33 0.73 9.55
C LEU A 52 12.84 1.88 10.44
N ILE A 53 13.64 2.94 10.58
CA ILE A 53 13.25 4.15 11.33
C ILE A 53 12.03 4.82 10.69
N TYR A 54 12.01 4.93 9.36
CA TYR A 54 10.88 5.48 8.62
C TYR A 54 9.59 4.69 8.85
N ILE A 55 9.68 3.36 8.94
CA ILE A 55 8.52 2.49 9.23
C ILE A 55 8.04 2.69 10.67
N GLU A 56 8.94 2.78 11.66
CA GLU A 56 8.55 3.01 13.06
C GLU A 56 7.76 4.32 13.23
N ILE A 57 8.18 5.38 12.55
CA ILE A 57 7.46 6.67 12.55
C ILE A 57 6.07 6.49 11.94
N LEU A 58 5.98 5.81 10.78
CA LEU A 58 4.69 5.57 10.12
C LEU A 58 3.74 4.72 10.96
N GLU A 59 4.25 3.73 11.71
CA GLU A 59 3.44 2.90 12.60
C GLU A 59 2.85 3.75 13.74
N LYS A 60 3.68 4.60 14.38
CA LYS A 60 3.21 5.51 15.43
C LYS A 60 2.22 6.54 14.92
N ASP A 61 2.47 7.11 13.74
CA ASP A 61 1.53 8.02 13.10
C ASP A 61 0.21 7.30 12.80
N LEU A 62 0.26 6.08 12.27
CA LEU A 62 -0.94 5.31 11.96
C LEU A 62 -1.76 4.98 13.21
N GLU A 63 -1.11 4.56 14.30
CA GLU A 63 -1.75 4.36 15.61
C GLU A 63 -2.44 5.65 16.09
N HIS A 64 -1.75 6.79 16.03
CA HIS A 64 -2.33 8.08 16.39
C HIS A 64 -3.55 8.46 15.52
N CYS A 65 -3.45 8.21 14.21
CA CYS A 65 -4.50 8.54 13.25
C CYS A 65 -5.71 7.61 13.30
N THR A 66 -5.54 6.38 13.81
CA THR A 66 -6.59 5.34 13.84
C THR A 66 -7.25 5.18 15.21
N GLN A 67 -6.60 5.65 16.28
CA GLN A 67 -7.28 5.88 17.55
C GLN A 67 -8.48 6.80 17.29
N GLU A 68 -9.68 6.37 17.66
CA GLU A 68 -10.92 7.14 17.46
C GLU A 68 -10.83 8.47 18.20
N GLN A 69 -10.29 9.50 17.55
CA GLN A 69 -10.36 10.86 18.03
C GLN A 69 -11.82 11.32 17.92
N PRO A 70 -12.41 11.94 18.96
CA PRO A 70 -13.69 12.63 18.84
C PRO A 70 -13.58 13.62 17.68
N LYS A 71 -14.57 13.62 16.79
CA LYS A 71 -14.63 14.51 15.63
C LYS A 71 -14.56 15.98 16.08
N GLU A 72 -13.37 16.56 16.10
CA GLU A 72 -13.22 18.02 16.12
C GLU A 72 -13.66 18.52 14.73
N GLN A 73 -14.92 18.97 14.65
CA GLN A 73 -15.44 19.64 13.48
C GLN A 73 -14.76 21.02 13.36
N PRO A 74 -14.12 21.35 12.24
CA PRO A 74 -13.66 22.71 12.02
C PRO A 74 -14.88 23.63 11.84
N LYS A 75 -14.96 24.63 12.71
CA LYS A 75 -15.92 25.74 12.74
C LYS A 75 -15.92 26.57 11.45
#